data_AF-A0A1Q7UGT0-F1
#
_entry.id   AF-A0A1Q7UGT0-F1
#
_cell.length_a   1.000
_cell.length_b   1.000
_cell.length_c   1.000
_cell.angle_alpha   90.00
_cell.angle_beta   90.00
_cell.angle_gamma   90.00
#
_symmetry.space_group_name_H-M   'P 1'
#
loop_
_entity.id
_entity.type
_entity.pdbx_description
1 polymer ?
#
loop_
_entity_poly.entity_id
_entity_poly.type
_entity_poly.pdbx_seq_one_letter_code
_entity_poly.pdbx_strand_id
1 'polypeptide(L)'
;MTAVGVTINGRTYSEDVEPRLLLSDFLRHTLGLTGTHVGCEHGVCGACTIRLDGDAVRSCLLLAVQADGCTIETVEGLATNGELHPLQEAFREHHALQCGFCTSGILMAAASLLEQDGTPAREEIVDMLSGHL
;
A
#
# COMPACT_ATOMS: atom_id res chain seq x y z
N MET A 1 -3.84 23.17 11.21
CA MET A 1 -4.26 21.77 11.14
C MET A 1 -5.49 21.69 10.28
N THR A 2 -5.66 20.63 9.53
CA THR A 2 -6.78 20.39 8.61
C THR A 2 -7.38 19.03 8.95
N ALA A 3 -8.71 18.99 9.12
CA ALA A 3 -9.41 17.73 9.35
C ALA A 3 -9.38 16.87 8.08
N VAL A 4 -9.07 15.59 8.24
CA VAL A 4 -9.03 14.58 7.18
C VAL A 4 -9.81 13.35 7.63
N GLY A 5 -10.78 12.91 6.83
CA GLY A 5 -11.55 11.70 7.03
C GLY A 5 -11.24 10.67 5.95
N VAL A 6 -10.80 9.47 6.33
CA VAL A 6 -10.44 8.39 5.38
C VAL A 6 -10.98 7.05 5.81
N THR A 7 -11.22 6.15 4.86
CA THR A 7 -11.51 4.74 5.16
C THR A 7 -10.27 3.91 4.87
N ILE A 8 -9.65 3.32 5.88
CA ILE A 8 -8.46 2.48 5.74
C ILE A 8 -8.78 1.05 6.16
N ASN A 9 -8.56 0.07 5.27
CA ASN A 9 -8.82 -1.35 5.52
C ASN A 9 -10.24 -1.60 6.08
N GLY A 10 -11.25 -0.90 5.54
CA GLY A 10 -12.65 -0.99 5.95
C GLY A 10 -13.00 -0.24 7.25
N ARG A 11 -12.05 0.43 7.90
CA ARG A 11 -12.28 1.24 9.10
C ARG A 11 -12.15 2.73 8.79
N THR A 12 -13.10 3.54 9.25
CA THR A 12 -13.03 4.99 9.13
C THR A 12 -12.13 5.61 10.21
N TYR A 13 -11.28 6.55 9.80
CA TYR A 13 -10.41 7.37 10.61
C TYR A 13 -10.73 8.85 10.35
N SER A 14 -10.62 9.69 11.39
CA SER A 14 -10.82 11.13 11.27
C SER A 14 -9.79 11.82 12.16
N GLU A 15 -8.86 12.56 11.56
CA GLU A 15 -7.72 13.15 12.26
C GLU A 15 -7.48 14.59 11.80
N ASP A 16 -6.98 15.44 12.70
CA ASP A 16 -6.48 16.77 12.36
C ASP A 16 -4.98 16.69 12.05
N VAL A 17 -4.59 17.03 10.81
CA VAL A 17 -3.20 16.86 10.33
C VAL A 17 -2.55 18.17 9.91
N GLU A 18 -1.22 18.19 9.88
CA GLU A 18 -0.49 19.27 9.19
C GLU A 18 -0.67 19.14 7.66
N PRO A 19 -0.92 20.22 6.90
CA PRO A 19 -1.13 20.14 5.45
C PRO A 19 0.03 19.52 4.67
N ARG A 20 1.24 19.56 5.23
CA ARG A 20 2.47 19.02 4.64
C ARG A 20 2.77 17.57 5.05
N LEU A 21 1.95 16.95 5.90
CA LEU A 21 2.18 15.59 6.37
C LEU A 21 2.06 14.63 5.18
N LEU A 22 3.08 13.82 4.94
CA LEU A 22 3.03 12.79 3.90
C LEU A 22 2.03 11.70 4.29
N LEU A 23 1.37 11.11 3.30
CA LEU A 23 0.42 10.02 3.53
C LEU A 23 1.12 8.80 4.13
N SER A 24 2.36 8.51 3.72
CA SER A 24 3.18 7.46 4.34
C SER A 24 3.38 7.69 5.83
N ASP A 25 3.61 8.93 6.24
CA ASP A 25 3.88 9.28 7.64
C ASP A 25 2.59 9.27 8.45
N PHE A 26 1.48 9.72 7.86
CA PHE A 26 0.17 9.61 8.47
C PHE A 26 -0.18 8.15 8.79
N LEU A 27 -0.03 7.24 7.82
CA LEU A 27 -0.28 5.81 8.03
C LEU A 27 0.62 5.23 9.12
N ARG A 28 1.93 5.48 9.04
CA ARG A 28 2.93 4.84 9.91
C ARG A 28 2.97 5.42 11.32
N HIS A 29 2.94 6.73 11.44
CA HIS A 29 3.23 7.45 12.68
C HIS A 29 1.98 7.97 13.37
N THR A 30 0.98 8.44 12.63
CA THR A 30 -0.29 8.87 13.22
C THR A 30 -1.17 7.66 13.54
N LEU A 31 -1.33 6.74 12.59
CA LEU A 31 -2.24 5.60 12.73
C LEU A 31 -1.58 4.30 13.20
N GLY A 32 -0.24 4.23 13.19
CA GLY A 32 0.51 3.04 13.61
C GLY A 32 0.45 1.87 12.64
N LEU A 33 0.02 2.08 11.39
CA LEU A 33 -0.02 1.08 10.32
C LEU A 33 1.38 0.98 9.67
N THR A 34 2.26 0.23 10.32
CA THR A 34 3.70 0.21 10.00
C THR A 34 4.10 -0.70 8.84
N GLY A 35 3.18 -1.48 8.28
CA GLY A 35 3.43 -2.41 7.18
C GLY A 35 3.79 -1.71 5.87
N THR A 36 3.29 -0.49 5.65
CA THR A 36 3.77 0.40 4.58
C THR A 36 5.18 0.88 4.90
N HIS A 37 6.17 0.51 4.10
CA HIS A 37 7.57 0.86 4.34
C HIS A 37 7.98 2.13 3.58
N VAL A 38 9.00 2.82 4.10
CA VAL A 38 9.55 4.03 3.48
C VAL A 38 11.05 3.82 3.35
N GLY A 39 11.51 3.58 2.11
CA GLY A 39 12.92 3.31 1.81
C GLY A 39 13.64 4.49 1.20
N CYS A 40 13.05 5.10 0.16
CA CYS A 40 13.68 6.20 -0.58
C CYS A 40 13.03 7.56 -0.36
N GLU A 41 11.75 7.64 0.04
CA GLU A 41 11.00 8.91 0.18
C GLU A 41 10.83 9.77 -1.09
N HIS A 42 11.27 9.29 -2.25
CA HIS A 42 11.15 10.03 -3.52
C HIS A 42 10.57 9.17 -4.67
N GLY A 43 9.76 8.16 -4.33
CA GLY A 43 8.95 7.39 -5.29
C GLY A 43 9.64 6.27 -6.06
N VAL A 44 10.96 6.09 -5.89
CA VAL A 44 11.75 5.16 -6.71
C VAL A 44 11.68 3.70 -6.25
N CYS A 45 11.78 3.42 -4.94
CA CYS A 45 11.90 2.03 -4.47
C CYS A 45 10.60 1.23 -4.45
N GLY A 46 9.44 1.92 -4.43
CA GLY A 46 8.13 1.30 -4.34
C GLY A 46 7.76 0.63 -3.01
N ALA A 47 8.60 0.67 -1.98
CA ALA A 47 8.28 0.07 -0.67
C ALA A 47 7.06 0.71 0.02
N CYS A 48 6.70 1.94 -0.38
CA CYS A 48 5.60 2.72 0.18
C CYS A 48 4.28 2.55 -0.58
N THR A 49 4.17 1.56 -1.47
CA THR A 49 2.94 1.33 -2.23
C THR A 49 1.79 0.96 -1.29
N ILE A 50 0.68 1.66 -1.47
CA ILE A 50 -0.64 1.35 -0.94
C ILE A 50 -1.62 1.28 -2.11
N ARG A 51 -2.87 0.92 -1.86
CA ARG A 51 -3.94 1.15 -2.82
C ARG A 51 -4.81 2.31 -2.36
N LEU A 52 -5.10 3.23 -3.27
CA LEU A 52 -5.94 4.40 -3.05
C LEU A 52 -7.07 4.34 -4.08
N ASP A 53 -8.31 4.21 -3.60
CA ASP A 53 -9.51 4.05 -4.43
C ASP A 53 -9.38 2.94 -5.50
N GLY A 54 -8.67 1.86 -5.13
CA GLY A 54 -8.43 0.68 -5.97
C GLY A 54 -7.08 0.67 -6.70
N ASP A 55 -6.45 1.83 -6.89
CA ASP A 55 -5.21 1.97 -7.67
C ASP A 55 -3.95 1.93 -6.80
N ALA A 56 -2.91 1.24 -7.28
CA ALA A 56 -1.61 1.25 -6.61
C ALA A 56 -0.92 2.63 -6.72
N VAL A 57 -0.59 3.25 -5.58
CA VAL A 57 0.04 4.59 -5.52
C VAL A 57 1.21 4.65 -4.54
N ARG A 58 2.13 5.59 -4.76
CA ARG A 58 3.25 5.87 -3.86
C ARG A 58 2.81 6.80 -2.73
N SER A 59 2.58 6.25 -1.54
CA SER A 59 2.15 7.06 -0.38
C SER A 59 3.17 8.14 0.03
N CYS A 60 4.46 7.96 -0.25
CA CYS A 60 5.49 8.97 0.04
C CYS A 60 5.45 10.18 -0.91
N LEU A 61 4.66 10.13 -1.99
CA LEU A 61 4.48 11.24 -2.93
C LEU A 61 3.12 11.94 -2.79
N LEU A 62 2.33 11.54 -1.80
CA LEU A 62 1.02 12.12 -1.49
C LEU A 62 1.05 12.77 -0.12
N LEU A 63 0.30 13.86 0.04
CA LEU A 63 0.02 14.47 1.33
C LEU A 63 -1.24 13.81 1.93
N ALA A 64 -1.29 13.68 3.26
CA ALA A 64 -2.43 13.11 3.96
C ALA A 64 -3.75 13.84 3.64
N VAL A 65 -3.68 15.17 3.50
CA VAL A 65 -4.83 16.01 3.11
C VAL A 65 -5.37 15.72 1.70
N GLN A 66 -4.58 15.11 0.82
CA GLN A 66 -5.05 14.73 -0.53
C GLN A 66 -5.85 13.43 -0.52
N ALA A 67 -5.78 12.66 0.57
CA ALA A 67 -6.53 11.41 0.71
C ALA A 67 -7.90 11.62 1.38
N ASP A 68 -8.29 12.85 1.71
CA ASP A 68 -9.57 13.14 2.34
C ASP A 68 -10.74 12.60 1.50
N GLY A 69 -11.61 11.82 2.13
CA GLY A 69 -12.73 11.12 1.51
C GLY A 69 -12.39 9.81 0.78
N CYS A 70 -11.11 9.48 0.61
CA CYS A 70 -10.69 8.28 -0.13
C CYS A 70 -10.77 6.99 0.70
N THR A 71 -10.76 5.88 -0.02
CA THR A 71 -10.56 4.53 0.52
C THR A 71 -9.10 4.10 0.30
N ILE A 72 -8.45 3.65 1.37
CA ILE A 72 -7.07 3.19 1.35
C ILE A 72 -7.02 1.73 1.79
N GLU A 73 -6.22 0.94 1.09
CA GLU A 73 -5.84 -0.39 1.54
C GLU A 73 -4.33 -0.47 1.71
N THR A 74 -3.90 -1.05 2.83
CA THR A 74 -2.50 -1.33 3.14
C THR A 74 -2.31 -2.84 3.29
N VAL A 75 -1.06 -3.28 3.44
CA VAL A 75 -0.74 -4.71 3.56
C VAL A 75 -1.44 -5.38 4.76
N GLU A 76 -1.70 -4.61 5.83
CA GLU A 76 -2.47 -5.06 7.00
C GLU A 76 -3.92 -5.44 6.66
N GLY A 77 -4.48 -4.88 5.58
CA GLY A 77 -5.84 -5.16 5.12
C GLY A 77 -5.98 -6.42 4.28
N LEU A 78 -4.88 -7.02 3.81
CA LEU A 78 -4.95 -8.22 2.95
C LEU A 78 -5.43 -9.45 3.71
N ALA A 79 -4.96 -9.64 4.95
CA ALA A 79 -5.34 -10.79 5.76
C ALA A 79 -6.72 -10.56 6.39
N THR A 80 -7.55 -11.61 6.41
CA THR A 80 -8.89 -11.56 7.00
C THR A 80 -8.98 -12.55 8.15
N ASN A 81 -9.30 -12.07 9.37
CA ASN A 81 -9.43 -12.92 10.57
C ASN A 81 -8.22 -13.81 10.88
N GLY A 82 -7.01 -13.36 10.51
CA GLY A 82 -5.76 -14.12 10.71
C GLY A 82 -5.43 -15.09 9.58
N GLU A 83 -6.34 -15.28 8.62
CA GLU A 83 -6.08 -16.06 7.40
C GLU A 83 -5.37 -15.18 6.36
N LEU A 84 -4.31 -15.71 5.77
CA LEU A 84 -3.54 -15.02 4.74
C LEU A 84 -4.35 -14.93 3.44
N HIS A 85 -4.21 -13.80 2.76
CA HIS A 85 -4.73 -13.66 1.40
C HIS A 85 -4.05 -14.68 0.47
N PRO A 86 -4.73 -15.23 -0.57
CA PRO A 86 -4.10 -16.16 -1.52
C PRO A 86 -2.80 -15.62 -2.14
N LEU A 87 -2.70 -14.30 -2.34
CA LEU A 87 -1.47 -13.64 -2.77
C LEU A 87 -0.35 -13.73 -1.73
N GLN A 88 -0.66 -13.51 -0.45
CA GLN A 88 0.31 -13.64 0.64
C GLN A 88 0.77 -15.10 0.80
N GLU A 89 -0.16 -16.05 0.65
CA GLU A 89 0.16 -17.48 0.64
C GLU A 89 1.11 -17.86 -0.49
N ALA A 90 0.82 -17.42 -1.72
CA ALA A 90 1.70 -17.66 -2.87
C ALA A 90 3.11 -17.08 -2.64
N PHE A 91 3.23 -15.88 -2.07
CA PHE A 91 4.53 -15.29 -1.73
C PHE A 91 5.29 -16.12 -0.70
N ARG A 92 4.60 -16.66 0.30
CA ARG A 92 5.17 -17.55 1.33
C ARG A 92 5.64 -18.88 0.72
N GLU A 93 4.79 -19.54 -0.05
CA GLU A 93 5.05 -20.84 -0.67
C GLU A 93 6.18 -20.79 -1.69
N HIS A 94 6.29 -19.70 -2.45
CA HIS A 94 7.32 -19.50 -3.47
C HIS A 94 8.57 -18.78 -2.96
N HIS A 95 8.72 -18.61 -1.64
CA HIS A 95 9.87 -17.95 -1.03
C HIS A 95 10.17 -16.56 -1.62
N ALA A 96 9.12 -15.81 -1.95
CA ALA A 96 9.21 -14.48 -2.57
C ALA A 96 9.58 -13.36 -1.57
N LEU A 97 9.82 -13.71 -0.31
CA LEU A 97 10.31 -12.81 0.73
C LEU A 97 11.64 -13.34 1.29
N GLN A 98 12.64 -12.46 1.38
CA GLN A 98 13.92 -12.72 2.03
C GLN A 98 14.03 -11.86 3.30
N CYS A 99 14.44 -10.59 3.15
CA CYS A 99 14.43 -9.64 4.28
C CYS A 99 13.02 -9.12 4.61
N GLY A 100 12.10 -9.19 3.65
CA GLY A 100 10.69 -8.78 3.80
C GLY A 100 10.39 -7.29 3.58
N PHE A 101 11.39 -6.42 3.46
CA PHE A 101 11.19 -4.97 3.45
C PHE A 101 10.40 -4.46 2.23
N CYS A 102 10.65 -5.00 1.04
CA CYS A 102 9.90 -4.62 -0.17
C CYS A 102 8.55 -5.34 -0.31
N THR A 103 8.34 -6.41 0.47
CA THR A 103 7.24 -7.35 0.27
C THR A 103 5.88 -6.68 0.39
N SER A 104 5.68 -5.79 1.36
CA SER A 104 4.42 -5.05 1.52
C SER A 104 4.07 -4.25 0.27
N GLY A 105 5.02 -3.48 -0.26
CA GLY A 105 4.78 -2.65 -1.45
C GLY A 105 4.49 -3.49 -2.69
N ILE A 106 5.21 -4.59 -2.88
CA ILE A 106 5.00 -5.51 -4.01
C ILE A 106 3.61 -6.17 -3.90
N LEU A 107 3.21 -6.62 -2.70
CA LEU A 107 1.89 -7.23 -2.48
C LEU A 107 0.76 -6.25 -2.84
N MET A 108 0.86 -4.98 -2.45
CA MET A 108 -0.16 -3.99 -2.78
C MET A 108 -0.22 -3.67 -4.28
N ALA A 109 0.93 -3.62 -4.95
CA ALA A 109 0.98 -3.42 -6.40
C ALA A 109 0.40 -4.64 -7.16
N ALA A 110 0.77 -5.85 -6.74
CA ALA A 110 0.24 -7.08 -7.32
C ALA A 110 -1.27 -7.25 -7.06
N ALA A 111 -1.78 -6.87 -5.87
CA ALA A 111 -3.20 -6.86 -5.59
C ALA A 111 -3.97 -5.94 -6.56
N SER A 112 -3.45 -4.75 -6.84
CA SER A 112 -4.05 -3.83 -7.82
C SER A 112 -4.03 -4.40 -9.25
N LEU A 113 -2.94 -5.05 -9.67
CA LEU A 113 -2.88 -5.72 -10.99
C LEU A 113 -3.88 -6.88 -11.10
N LEU A 114 -4.07 -7.65 -10.02
CA LEU A 114 -4.94 -8.83 -10.01
C LEU A 114 -6.44 -8.49 -9.94
N GLU A 115 -6.81 -7.25 -9.63
CA GLU A 115 -8.20 -6.79 -9.72
C GLU A 115 -8.61 -6.37 -11.13
N GLN A 116 -7.66 -6.25 -12.06
CA GLN A 116 -7.97 -6.02 -13.46
C GLN A 116 -8.56 -7.28 -14.09
N ASP A 117 -9.44 -7.10 -15.09
CA ASP A 117 -10.10 -8.22 -15.74
C ASP A 117 -9.12 -9.14 -16.47
N GLY A 118 -9.07 -10.41 -16.04
CA GLY A 118 -8.32 -11.48 -16.72
C GLY A 118 -7.12 -11.98 -15.92
N THR A 119 -6.29 -12.81 -16.58
CA THR A 119 -5.02 -13.27 -16.01
C THR A 119 -3.91 -12.43 -16.63
N PRO A 120 -3.12 -11.68 -15.84
CA PRO A 120 -2.08 -10.82 -16.39
C PRO A 120 -1.02 -11.65 -17.11
N ALA A 121 -0.61 -11.17 -18.28
CA ALA A 121 0.51 -11.69 -19.02
C ALA A 121 1.81 -11.48 -18.22
N ARG A 122 2.83 -12.28 -18.54
CA ARG A 122 4.14 -12.19 -17.89
C ARG A 122 4.73 -10.79 -18.02
N GLU A 123 4.56 -10.17 -19.17
CA GLU A 123 5.07 -8.84 -19.49
C GLU A 123 4.44 -7.77 -18.59
N GLU A 124 3.14 -7.87 -18.29
CA GLU A 124 2.42 -6.95 -17.39
C GLU A 124 2.91 -7.11 -15.95
N ILE A 125 3.18 -8.35 -15.51
CA ILE A 125 3.76 -8.63 -14.19
C ILE A 125 5.16 -8.02 -14.09
N VAL A 126 5.99 -8.18 -15.11
CA VAL A 126 7.36 -7.62 -15.15
C VAL A 126 7.32 -6.09 -15.16
N ASP A 127 6.41 -5.49 -15.93
CA ASP A 127 6.25 -4.04 -15.98
C ASP A 127 5.84 -3.47 -14.62
N MET A 128 4.85 -4.09 -13.95
CA MET A 128 4.45 -3.72 -12.59
C MET A 128 5.64 -3.84 -11.61
N LEU A 129 6.38 -4.95 -11.66
CA LEU A 129 7.54 -5.18 -10.80
C LEU A 129 8.71 -4.23 -11.10
N SER A 130 8.78 -3.63 -12.29
CA SER A 130 9.84 -2.67 -12.64
C SER A 130 9.83 -1.42 -11.76
N GLY A 131 8.70 -1.13 -11.12
CA GLY A 131 8.58 -0.07 -10.11
C GLY A 131 9.04 -0.47 -8.71
N HIS A 132 9.57 -1.67 -8.50
CA HIS A 132 10.00 -2.17 -7.19
C HIS A 132 11.48 -2.58 -7.23
N LEU A 133 12.24 -2.11 -6.25
CA LEU A 133 13.67 -2.43 -6.08
C LEU A 133 13.91 -3.61 -5.13
#